data_AF-A0A817GIW2-F1
#
_entry.id   AF-A0A817GIW2-F1
#
_cell.length_a   1.000
_cell.length_b   1.000
_cell.length_c   1.000
_cell.angle_alpha   90.00
_cell.angle_beta   90.00
_cell.angle_gamma   90.00
#
_symmetry.space_group_name_H-M   'P 1'
#
loop_
_entity.id
_entity.type
_entity.pdbx_description
1 polymer ?
#
loop_
_entity_poly.entity_id
_entity_poly.type
_entity_poly.pdbx_seq_one_letter_code
_entity_poly.pdbx_strand_id
1 'polypeptide(L)'
;MGPNPLRVILVSGSPTYPQSMSSKATGTFSLKNIVFDAHPGDLICIIGPVGAGKSSLLQTLTGEIAHFDGKVRLYGSFSYVPQEPWIFSSSIKNNILFGKEYDQKLFQRVINVTALDTDLIQSSHGENTLVGDQGIMLSGGQKARVNMARSLYRDSDIYLLDDPLSAVDTKVSKHLFDKSIKSYLRDKICILVTHQIQFLQDATKIIVLNNGEMVQMGTYEELLSSSVSFARLLEDINQHKQEHEEQSNTLIRRHSKIDSISLIEDDEEDIKPLPTNIEIKQEGIVKWDVYVSYLQAGIGGVSGFLLLLTVFCVQQAMSLYSNWWLAEWSNDESHRHRLYNNCTNINDTKINRIRFMSDNEWNEHRNRRFYIFCG
;
A
#
# COMPACT_ATOMS: atom_id res chain seq x y z
N MET A 1 -22.80 31.36 -2.77
CA MET A 1 -22.76 29.89 -2.72
C MET A 1 -21.74 29.54 -1.66
N GLY A 2 -22.18 28.98 -0.52
CA GLY A 2 -21.26 28.59 0.56
C GLY A 2 -20.37 27.42 0.15
N PRO A 3 -19.32 27.12 0.93
CA PRO A 3 -18.47 25.96 0.68
C PRO A 3 -19.32 24.67 0.69
N ASN A 4 -19.21 23.87 -0.37
CA ASN A 4 -20.04 22.68 -0.54
C ASN A 4 -19.53 21.52 0.35
N PRO A 5 -20.37 20.93 1.21
CA PRO A 5 -19.97 19.87 2.14
C PRO A 5 -19.84 18.50 1.46
N LEU A 6 -18.98 17.63 2.00
CA LEU A 6 -18.94 16.20 1.67
C LEU A 6 -20.02 15.47 2.48
N ARG A 7 -20.85 14.68 1.82
CA ARG A 7 -21.96 13.96 2.44
C ARG A 7 -21.89 12.48 2.08
N VAL A 8 -21.73 11.63 3.09
CA VAL A 8 -21.59 10.18 2.93
C VAL A 8 -22.74 9.50 3.64
N ILE A 9 -23.56 8.79 2.87
CA ILE A 9 -24.70 8.02 3.37
C ILE A 9 -24.60 6.62 2.77
N LEU A 10 -23.83 5.72 3.38
CA LEU A 10 -23.78 4.32 2.98
C LEU A 10 -24.71 3.53 3.91
N VAL A 11 -25.97 3.39 3.50
CA VAL A 11 -26.97 2.62 4.24
C VAL A 11 -27.06 1.26 3.59
N SER A 12 -27.04 0.19 4.39
CA SER A 12 -27.38 -1.14 3.88
C SER A 12 -28.90 -1.27 3.84
N GLY A 13 -29.50 -1.18 2.66
CA GLY A 13 -30.86 -1.60 2.43
C GLY A 13 -30.96 -3.12 2.46
N SER A 14 -32.10 -3.61 2.92
CA SER A 14 -32.50 -5.00 2.73
C SER A 14 -32.31 -5.35 1.25
N PRO A 15 -31.55 -6.38 0.90
CA PRO A 15 -31.34 -6.70 -0.49
C PRO A 15 -32.66 -7.18 -1.09
N THR A 16 -33.30 -6.36 -1.91
CA THR A 16 -34.37 -6.81 -2.80
C THR A 16 -33.74 -7.62 -3.94
N TYR A 17 -33.37 -8.87 -3.65
CA TYR A 17 -33.06 -9.84 -4.68
C TYR A 17 -34.35 -10.24 -5.41
N PRO A 18 -34.40 -10.26 -6.75
CA PRO A 18 -35.31 -11.17 -7.43
C PRO A 18 -34.98 -12.60 -6.98
N GLN A 19 -36.00 -13.40 -6.63
CA GLN A 19 -35.90 -14.66 -5.90
C GLN A 19 -35.10 -15.81 -6.57
N SER A 20 -34.30 -15.56 -7.61
CA SER A 20 -33.54 -16.60 -8.33
C SER A 20 -32.04 -16.68 -7.98
N MET A 21 -31.48 -15.77 -7.17
CA MET A 21 -30.04 -15.75 -6.83
C MET A 21 -29.74 -15.84 -5.33
N SER A 22 -30.65 -16.42 -4.55
CA SER A 22 -30.39 -16.74 -3.14
C SER A 22 -29.71 -18.11 -3.00
N SER A 23 -28.41 -18.20 -3.29
CA SER A 23 -27.59 -19.25 -2.67
C SER A 23 -26.14 -18.79 -2.49
N LYS A 24 -25.71 -18.75 -1.21
CA LYS A 24 -24.31 -18.69 -0.74
C LYS A 24 -23.46 -17.47 -1.14
N ALA A 25 -23.62 -16.37 -0.44
CA ALA A 25 -22.55 -15.40 -0.22
C ALA A 25 -22.30 -15.21 1.29
N THR A 26 -22.07 -16.30 2.01
CA THR A 26 -21.56 -16.29 3.39
C THR A 26 -20.05 -16.03 3.33
N GLY A 27 -19.64 -14.75 3.28
CA GLY A 27 -18.21 -14.39 3.37
C GLY A 27 -17.76 -13.05 2.80
N THR A 28 -18.65 -12.21 2.25
CA THR A 28 -18.21 -10.93 1.67
C THR A 28 -18.12 -9.83 2.73
N PHE A 29 -16.88 -9.40 3.01
CA PHE A 29 -16.60 -8.18 3.77
C PHE A 29 -17.36 -7.01 3.10
N SER A 30 -18.27 -6.38 3.85
CA SER A 30 -19.17 -5.36 3.31
C SER A 30 -19.29 -4.20 4.29
N LEU A 31 -19.16 -2.97 3.77
CA LEU A 31 -19.42 -1.76 4.54
C LEU A 31 -20.92 -1.61 4.75
N LYS A 32 -21.34 -1.35 5.99
CA LYS A 32 -22.74 -1.29 6.40
C LYS A 32 -22.98 -0.09 7.29
N ASN A 33 -24.08 0.61 7.07
CA ASN A 33 -24.61 1.64 7.97
C ASN A 33 -23.56 2.71 8.36
N ILE A 34 -22.88 3.28 7.37
CA ILE A 34 -21.88 4.35 7.55
C ILE A 34 -22.52 5.66 7.10
N VAL A 35 -22.83 6.55 8.04
CA VAL A 35 -23.46 7.84 7.76
C VAL A 35 -22.68 8.95 8.44
N PHE A 36 -22.12 9.88 7.67
CA PHE A 36 -21.48 11.08 8.20
C PHE A 36 -21.41 12.21 7.18
N ASP A 37 -21.29 13.43 7.69
CA ASP A 37 -21.08 14.64 6.92
C ASP A 37 -19.74 15.29 7.31
N ALA A 38 -19.00 15.79 6.31
CA ALA A 38 -17.74 16.49 6.49
C ALA A 38 -17.78 17.87 5.82
N HIS A 39 -17.25 18.88 6.50
CA HIS A 39 -17.25 20.26 6.06
C HIS A 39 -15.81 20.75 5.95
N PRO A 40 -15.50 21.77 5.11
CA PRO A 40 -14.17 22.35 5.08
C PRO A 40 -13.74 22.81 6.48
N GLY A 41 -12.54 22.43 6.89
CA GLY A 41 -12.07 22.57 8.26
C GLY A 41 -12.17 21.29 9.10
N ASP A 42 -12.93 20.28 8.66
CA ASP A 42 -13.00 19.01 9.36
C ASP A 42 -11.74 18.16 9.13
N LEU A 43 -11.10 17.80 10.24
CA LEU A 43 -10.13 16.70 10.32
C LEU A 43 -10.84 15.49 10.94
N ILE A 44 -11.29 14.57 10.09
CA ILE A 44 -11.99 13.35 10.51
C ILE A 44 -10.99 12.20 10.58
N CYS A 45 -10.79 11.64 11.77
CA CYS A 45 -9.96 10.46 11.94
C CYS A 45 -10.79 9.18 11.91
N ILE A 46 -10.41 8.19 11.10
CA ILE A 46 -11.04 6.88 11.05
C ILE A 46 -10.13 5.86 11.71
N ILE A 47 -10.63 5.18 12.74
CA ILE A 47 -9.91 4.14 13.48
C ILE A 47 -10.72 2.85 13.55
N GLY A 48 -10.05 1.76 13.90
CA GLY A 48 -10.66 0.43 13.96
C GLY A 48 -9.60 -0.68 13.86
N PRO A 49 -9.93 -1.91 14.27
CA PRO A 49 -9.02 -3.05 14.15
C PRO A 49 -8.59 -3.30 12.70
N VAL A 50 -7.54 -4.08 12.51
CA VAL A 50 -7.12 -4.55 11.18
C VAL A 50 -8.27 -5.32 10.55
N GLY A 51 -8.56 -5.06 9.27
CA GLY A 51 -9.71 -5.67 8.59
C GLY A 51 -11.07 -5.04 8.91
N ALA A 52 -11.13 -3.93 9.66
CA ALA A 52 -12.40 -3.24 9.93
C ALA A 52 -13.02 -2.50 8.72
N GLY A 53 -12.31 -2.39 7.59
CA GLY A 53 -12.81 -1.74 6.37
C GLY A 53 -12.44 -0.27 6.19
N LYS A 54 -11.42 0.21 6.90
CA LYS A 54 -10.96 1.62 6.85
C LYS A 54 -10.53 2.03 5.43
N SER A 55 -9.59 1.30 4.84
CA SER A 55 -9.13 1.52 3.46
C SER A 55 -10.26 1.32 2.44
N SER A 56 -11.11 0.28 2.64
CA SER A 56 -12.28 0.03 1.78
C SER A 56 -13.29 1.19 1.80
N LEU A 57 -13.46 1.86 2.95
CA LEU A 57 -14.29 3.06 3.05
C LEU A 57 -13.70 4.18 2.19
N LEU A 58 -12.40 4.45 2.28
CA LEU A 58 -11.76 5.45 1.42
C LEU A 58 -11.89 5.11 -0.07
N GLN A 59 -11.69 3.84 -0.45
CA GLN A 59 -11.86 3.37 -1.83
C GLN A 59 -13.32 3.46 -2.32
N THR A 60 -14.29 3.35 -1.42
CA THR A 60 -15.70 3.59 -1.73
C THR A 60 -15.97 5.08 -1.95
N LEU A 61 -15.28 5.96 -1.22
CA LEU A 61 -15.36 7.41 -1.46
C LEU A 61 -14.74 7.80 -2.79
N THR A 62 -13.59 7.22 -3.17
CA THR A 62 -12.97 7.48 -4.49
C THR A 62 -13.78 6.92 -5.66
N GLY A 63 -14.71 6.00 -5.40
CA GLY A 63 -15.51 5.33 -6.42
C GLY A 63 -14.82 4.10 -7.04
N GLU A 64 -13.69 3.65 -6.49
CA GLU A 64 -13.00 2.42 -6.92
C GLU A 64 -13.79 1.17 -6.51
N ILE A 65 -14.39 1.18 -5.32
CA ILE A 65 -15.30 0.12 -4.87
C ILE A 65 -16.74 0.57 -5.08
N ALA A 66 -17.48 -0.19 -5.88
CA ALA A 66 -18.91 0.02 -6.06
C ALA A 66 -19.66 -0.25 -4.75
N HIS A 67 -20.53 0.67 -4.35
CA HIS A 67 -21.46 0.46 -3.25
C HIS A 67 -22.80 -0.07 -3.76
N PHE A 68 -23.39 -1.04 -3.05
CA PHE A 68 -24.67 -1.64 -3.44
C PHE A 68 -25.88 -0.78 -3.07
N ASP A 69 -25.82 -0.12 -1.92
CA ASP A 69 -26.87 0.79 -1.44
C ASP A 69 -26.26 1.99 -0.70
N GLY A 70 -27.01 3.09 -0.64
CA GLY A 70 -26.56 4.39 -0.16
C GLY A 70 -26.22 5.39 -1.27
N LYS A 71 -25.88 6.62 -0.84
CA LYS A 71 -25.46 7.75 -1.66
C LYS A 71 -24.16 8.33 -1.11
N VAL A 72 -23.12 8.33 -1.92
CA VAL A 72 -21.90 9.09 -1.69
C VAL A 72 -21.96 10.36 -2.53
N ARG A 73 -21.79 11.53 -1.89
CA ARG A 73 -21.74 12.83 -2.58
C ARG A 73 -20.47 13.56 -2.19
N LEU A 74 -19.52 13.59 -3.12
CA LEU A 74 -18.33 14.40 -3.05
C LEU A 74 -18.54 15.66 -3.90
N TYR A 75 -18.36 16.82 -3.31
CA TYR A 75 -18.42 18.09 -4.03
C TYR A 75 -17.02 18.70 -4.04
N GLY A 76 -16.48 18.93 -5.24
CA GLY A 76 -15.13 19.44 -5.44
C GLY A 76 -14.14 18.37 -5.89
N SER A 77 -12.87 18.78 -5.94
CA SER A 77 -11.75 17.92 -6.30
C SER A 77 -11.25 17.16 -5.07
N PHE A 78 -10.73 15.95 -5.27
CA PHE A 78 -10.12 15.17 -4.19
C PHE A 78 -8.70 14.70 -4.54
N SER A 79 -7.90 14.52 -3.50
CA SER A 79 -6.60 13.84 -3.53
C SER A 79 -6.65 12.61 -2.63
N TYR A 80 -6.08 11.51 -3.09
CA TYR A 80 -5.96 10.26 -2.33
C TYR A 80 -4.49 9.92 -2.11
N VAL A 81 -4.13 9.64 -0.86
CA VAL A 81 -2.81 9.12 -0.46
C VAL A 81 -3.03 7.67 0.02
N PRO A 82 -2.63 6.67 -0.77
CA PRO A 82 -2.82 5.26 -0.40
C PRO A 82 -1.85 4.82 0.70
N GLN A 83 -2.21 3.74 1.39
CA GLN A 83 -1.38 3.11 2.42
C GLN A 83 -0.02 2.64 1.87
N GLU A 84 -0.01 2.12 0.64
CA GLU A 84 1.22 1.79 -0.07
C GLU A 84 1.59 2.91 -1.05
N PRO A 85 2.59 3.75 -0.73
CA PRO A 85 2.93 4.88 -1.57
C PRO A 85 3.61 4.43 -2.87
N TRP A 86 2.99 4.78 -4.00
CA TRP A 86 3.51 4.49 -5.33
C TRP A 86 4.29 5.66 -5.94
N ILE A 87 5.43 5.34 -6.55
CA ILE A 87 6.36 6.23 -7.25
C ILE A 87 6.60 5.63 -8.64
N PHE A 88 6.55 6.45 -9.68
CA PHE A 88 6.85 6.02 -11.04
C PHE A 88 8.26 6.46 -11.46
N SER A 89 8.79 5.75 -12.45
CA SER A 89 10.13 5.97 -13.00
C SER A 89 10.27 7.36 -13.65
N SER A 90 10.75 8.34 -12.87
CA SER A 90 10.97 9.74 -13.26
C SER A 90 11.75 10.49 -12.18
N SER A 91 11.92 11.82 -12.31
CA SER A 91 12.51 12.63 -11.24
C SER A 91 11.57 12.74 -10.02
N ILE A 92 12.12 13.05 -8.84
CA ILE A 92 11.32 13.37 -7.64
C ILE A 92 10.36 14.54 -7.94
N LYS A 93 10.87 15.57 -8.62
CA LYS A 93 10.08 16.72 -9.07
C LYS A 93 8.87 16.30 -9.91
N ASN A 94 9.07 15.46 -10.92
CA ASN A 94 7.97 15.00 -11.77
C ASN A 94 6.98 14.12 -11.01
N ASN A 95 7.47 13.32 -10.06
CA ASN A 95 6.63 12.55 -9.18
C ASN A 95 5.71 13.45 -8.34
N ILE A 96 6.17 14.61 -7.88
CA ILE A 96 5.38 15.57 -7.11
C ILE A 96 4.42 16.36 -8.02
N LEU A 97 4.91 16.86 -9.17
CA LEU A 97 4.11 17.65 -10.11
C LEU A 97 2.96 16.85 -10.71
N PHE A 98 3.21 15.58 -11.07
CA PHE A 98 2.19 14.66 -11.60
C PHE A 98 1.32 15.26 -12.72
N GLY A 99 1.96 15.93 -13.68
CA GLY A 99 1.31 16.57 -14.83
C GLY A 99 0.78 17.99 -14.59
N LYS A 100 0.91 18.55 -13.38
CA LYS A 100 0.67 19.98 -13.11
C LYS A 100 1.86 20.83 -13.53
N GLU A 101 1.58 22.09 -13.85
CA GLU A 101 2.62 23.08 -14.12
C GLU A 101 3.50 23.33 -12.89
N TYR A 102 4.78 23.64 -13.14
CA TYR A 102 5.74 23.93 -12.09
C TYR A 102 5.61 25.37 -11.58
N ASP A 103 5.21 25.50 -10.33
CA ASP A 103 5.26 26.74 -9.55
C ASP A 103 6.32 26.58 -8.47
N GLN A 104 7.41 27.33 -8.59
CA GLN A 104 8.54 27.27 -7.68
C GLN A 104 8.17 27.60 -6.23
N LYS A 105 7.26 28.58 -6.00
CA LYS A 105 6.87 28.99 -4.64
C LYS A 105 6.01 27.93 -3.98
N LEU A 106 5.05 27.39 -4.72
CA LEU A 106 4.20 26.29 -4.24
C LEU A 106 5.04 25.04 -3.98
N PHE A 107 5.93 24.69 -4.92
CA PHE A 107 6.80 23.53 -4.81
C PHE A 107 7.67 23.60 -3.56
N GLN A 108 8.37 24.71 -3.34
CA GLN A 108 9.22 24.87 -2.15
C GLN A 108 8.41 24.81 -0.84
N ARG A 109 7.20 25.37 -0.84
CA ARG A 109 6.30 25.27 0.31
C ARG A 109 5.92 23.81 0.60
N VAL A 110 5.56 23.05 -0.44
CA VAL A 110 5.19 21.63 -0.33
C VAL A 110 6.36 20.79 0.17
N ILE A 111 7.58 20.98 -0.38
CA ILE A 111 8.79 20.29 0.09
C ILE A 111 9.01 20.55 1.59
N ASN A 112 8.84 21.79 2.04
CA ASN A 112 9.05 22.14 3.44
C ASN A 112 8.02 21.52 4.40
N VAL A 113 6.72 21.62 4.08
CA VAL A 113 5.68 21.05 4.95
C VAL A 113 5.71 19.53 4.99
N THR A 114 6.25 18.89 3.94
CA THR A 114 6.45 17.44 3.88
C THR A 114 7.79 16.95 4.41
N ALA A 115 8.67 17.84 4.90
CA ALA A 115 10.01 17.51 5.38
C ALA A 115 10.88 16.78 4.34
N LEU A 116 10.71 17.08 3.05
CA LEU A 116 11.56 16.55 1.98
C LEU A 116 12.87 17.32 1.80
N ASP A 117 13.01 18.51 2.39
CA ASP A 117 14.19 19.38 2.24
C ASP A 117 15.50 18.60 2.49
N THR A 118 15.57 17.84 3.58
CA THR A 118 16.76 17.06 3.94
C THR A 118 17.05 15.92 2.97
N ASP A 119 16.00 15.25 2.47
CA ASP A 119 16.16 14.18 1.48
C ASP A 119 16.70 14.72 0.16
N LEU A 120 16.21 15.89 -0.27
CA LEU A 120 16.67 16.53 -1.49
C LEU A 120 18.12 17.02 -1.37
N ILE A 121 18.51 17.58 -0.22
CA ILE A 121 19.91 18.00 0.01
C ILE A 121 20.87 16.81 -0.05
N GLN A 122 20.46 15.65 0.47
CA GLN A 122 21.28 14.43 0.46
C GLN A 122 21.30 13.74 -0.92
N SER A 123 20.35 14.06 -1.80
CA SER A 123 20.26 13.45 -3.12
C SER A 123 21.25 14.10 -4.10
N SER A 124 21.89 13.28 -4.94
CA SER A 124 22.95 13.72 -5.85
C SER A 124 22.55 14.84 -6.82
N HIS A 125 21.27 14.89 -7.23
CA HIS A 125 20.73 15.89 -8.16
C HIS A 125 19.53 16.64 -7.57
N GLY A 126 19.38 16.66 -6.24
CA GLY A 126 18.26 17.31 -5.57
C GLY A 126 16.90 16.84 -6.11
N GLU A 127 16.02 17.79 -6.44
CA GLU A 127 14.68 17.53 -7.00
C GLU A 127 14.69 16.82 -8.36
N ASN A 128 15.79 16.90 -9.11
CA ASN A 128 15.95 16.28 -10.43
C ASN A 128 16.48 14.84 -10.35
N THR A 129 16.73 14.33 -9.14
CA THR A 129 17.17 12.95 -8.93
C THR A 129 16.15 11.98 -9.50
N LEU A 130 16.62 11.06 -10.36
CA LEU A 130 15.81 10.01 -10.96
C LEU A 130 15.52 8.92 -9.93
N VAL A 131 14.26 8.51 -9.84
CA VAL A 131 13.76 7.46 -8.95
C VAL A 131 12.93 6.44 -9.74
N GLY A 132 12.80 5.22 -9.23
CA GLY A 132 12.13 4.11 -9.90
C GLY A 132 13.11 3.12 -10.54
N ASP A 133 12.69 2.37 -11.55
CA ASP A 133 13.42 1.21 -12.09
C ASP A 133 14.77 1.57 -12.71
N GLN A 134 14.88 2.80 -13.22
CA GLN A 134 16.10 3.35 -13.84
C GLN A 134 16.82 4.34 -12.92
N GLY A 135 16.38 4.47 -11.66
CA GLY A 135 16.84 5.49 -10.73
C GLY A 135 17.20 4.94 -9.35
N ILE A 136 17.36 5.84 -8.38
CA ILE A 136 17.62 5.46 -6.99
C ILE A 136 16.31 4.94 -6.38
N MET A 137 16.40 3.84 -5.65
CA MET A 137 15.28 3.35 -4.83
C MET A 137 15.13 4.22 -3.58
N LEU A 138 13.95 4.82 -3.42
CA LEU A 138 13.59 5.55 -2.21
C LEU A 138 13.22 4.59 -1.07
N SER A 139 13.54 4.96 0.17
CA SER A 139 13.03 4.27 1.35
C SER A 139 11.51 4.40 1.47
N GLY A 140 10.86 3.53 2.27
CA GLY A 140 9.41 3.58 2.48
C GLY A 140 8.93 4.96 2.99
N GLY A 141 9.64 5.54 3.96
CA GLY A 141 9.34 6.87 4.48
C GLY A 141 9.54 8.00 3.46
N GLN A 142 10.54 7.90 2.59
CA GLN A 142 10.73 8.86 1.49
C GLN A 142 9.61 8.75 0.44
N LYS A 143 9.22 7.52 0.06
CA LYS A 143 8.06 7.30 -0.83
C LYS A 143 6.79 7.91 -0.25
N ALA A 144 6.55 7.71 1.06
CA ALA A 144 5.40 8.28 1.76
C ALA A 144 5.41 9.83 1.69
N ARG A 145 6.55 10.47 1.99
CA ARG A 145 6.70 11.93 1.90
C ARG A 145 6.50 12.46 0.48
N VAL A 146 7.04 11.80 -0.54
CA VAL A 146 6.84 12.20 -1.95
C VAL A 146 5.37 12.04 -2.38
N ASN A 147 4.70 10.98 -1.94
CA ASN A 147 3.27 10.80 -2.23
C ASN A 147 2.40 11.85 -1.52
N MET A 148 2.70 12.15 -0.26
CA MET A 148 2.08 13.25 0.48
C MET A 148 2.30 14.59 -0.25
N ALA A 149 3.53 14.88 -0.68
CA ALA A 149 3.86 16.08 -1.44
C ALA A 149 3.07 16.19 -2.75
N ARG A 150 2.96 15.09 -3.50
CA ARG A 150 2.12 15.00 -4.71
C ARG A 150 0.66 15.37 -4.41
N SER A 151 0.10 14.85 -3.32
CA SER A 151 -1.26 15.14 -2.88
C SER A 151 -1.46 16.62 -2.53
N LEU A 152 -0.54 17.21 -1.78
CA LEU A 152 -0.58 18.63 -1.39
C LEU A 152 -0.40 19.58 -2.56
N TYR A 153 0.50 19.25 -3.51
CA TYR A 153 0.77 20.07 -4.69
C TYR A 153 -0.44 20.16 -5.63
N ARG A 154 -1.30 19.13 -5.64
CA ARG A 154 -2.54 19.12 -6.44
C ARG A 154 -3.57 20.16 -5.98
N ASP A 155 -3.49 20.62 -4.73
CA ASP A 155 -4.42 21.57 -4.08
C ASP A 155 -5.90 21.22 -4.28
N SER A 156 -6.31 20.07 -3.75
CA SER A 156 -7.68 19.58 -3.83
C SER A 156 -8.57 20.18 -2.73
N ASP A 157 -9.89 19.97 -2.81
CA ASP A 157 -10.84 20.37 -1.77
C ASP A 157 -10.96 19.32 -0.65
N ILE A 158 -10.80 18.05 -1.02
CA ILE A 158 -10.93 16.87 -0.14
C ILE A 158 -9.63 16.05 -0.16
N TYR A 159 -9.14 15.67 1.01
CA TYR A 159 -7.95 14.84 1.19
C TYR A 159 -8.33 13.54 1.89
N LEU A 160 -8.07 12.42 1.22
CA LEU A 160 -8.28 11.07 1.72
C LEU A 160 -6.90 10.46 1.98
N LEU A 161 -6.58 10.21 3.25
CA LEU A 161 -5.25 9.81 3.69
C LEU A 161 -5.32 8.43 4.35
N ASP A 162 -4.80 7.40 3.68
CA ASP A 162 -4.80 6.03 4.19
C ASP A 162 -3.47 5.72 4.89
N ASP A 163 -3.43 5.94 6.21
CA ASP A 163 -2.27 5.73 7.09
C ASP A 163 -0.90 6.24 6.56
N PRO A 164 -0.81 7.50 6.09
CA PRO A 164 0.39 8.02 5.41
C PRO A 164 1.60 8.22 6.34
N LEU A 165 1.41 8.09 7.66
CA LEU A 165 2.42 8.36 8.68
C LEU A 165 3.07 7.09 9.25
N SER A 166 2.63 5.91 8.81
CA SER A 166 3.08 4.61 9.34
C SER A 166 4.53 4.25 8.96
N ALA A 167 4.98 4.67 7.78
CA ALA A 167 6.30 4.32 7.24
C ALA A 167 7.44 5.31 7.61
N VAL A 168 7.14 6.35 8.41
CA VAL A 168 8.10 7.39 8.78
C VAL A 168 8.40 7.35 10.28
N ASP A 169 9.59 7.83 10.67
CA ASP A 169 9.96 7.93 12.09
C ASP A 169 9.09 8.93 12.85
N THR A 170 9.09 8.84 14.18
CA THR A 170 8.25 9.65 15.06
C THR A 170 8.44 11.16 14.92
N LYS A 171 9.66 11.64 14.61
CA LYS A 171 9.89 13.08 14.44
C LYS A 171 9.30 13.57 13.13
N VAL A 172 9.53 12.83 12.05
CA VAL A 172 8.94 13.14 10.74
C VAL A 172 7.43 12.98 10.76
N SER A 173 6.88 11.94 11.39
CA SER A 173 5.43 11.74 11.48
C SER A 173 4.74 12.92 12.16
N LYS A 174 5.32 13.41 13.27
CA LYS A 174 4.84 14.59 13.98
C LYS A 174 4.93 15.86 13.11
N HIS A 175 6.05 16.06 12.41
CA HIS A 175 6.19 17.21 11.49
C HIS A 175 5.15 17.17 10.38
N LEU A 176 4.95 16.02 9.74
CA LEU A 176 3.93 15.84 8.70
C LEU A 176 2.53 16.13 9.23
N PHE A 177 2.20 15.62 10.42
CA PHE A 177 0.92 15.90 11.04
C PHE A 177 0.73 17.40 11.33
N ASP A 178 1.67 18.03 12.03
CA ASP A 178 1.55 19.43 12.45
C ASP A 178 1.59 20.40 11.26
N LYS A 179 2.50 20.18 10.31
CA LYS A 179 2.74 21.11 9.18
C LYS A 179 1.86 20.83 7.99
N SER A 180 1.72 19.57 7.59
CA SER A 180 0.91 19.21 6.41
C SER A 180 -0.57 19.08 6.75
N ILE A 181 -0.92 18.22 7.72
CA ILE A 181 -2.33 17.91 7.99
C ILE A 181 -3.01 19.04 8.76
N LYS A 182 -2.46 19.47 9.90
CA LYS A 182 -3.10 20.46 10.78
C LYS A 182 -2.97 21.89 10.28
N SER A 183 -1.82 22.25 9.69
CA SER A 183 -1.57 23.63 9.25
C SER A 183 -1.89 23.86 7.78
N TYR A 184 -1.34 23.05 6.86
CA TYR A 184 -1.52 23.29 5.42
C TYR A 184 -2.94 22.94 4.95
N LEU A 185 -3.55 21.87 5.47
CA LEU A 185 -4.91 21.44 5.12
C LEU A 185 -6.01 22.00 6.04
N ARG A 186 -5.71 23.04 6.83
CA ARG A 186 -6.63 23.59 7.84
C ARG A 186 -8.01 23.94 7.30
N ASP A 187 -8.08 24.51 6.10
CA ASP A 187 -9.35 24.99 5.51
C ASP A 187 -9.96 23.98 4.53
N LYS A 188 -9.42 22.75 4.45
CA LYS A 188 -9.85 21.68 3.54
C LYS A 188 -10.62 20.61 4.30
N ILE A 189 -11.24 19.68 3.59
CA ILE A 189 -11.80 18.46 4.20
C ILE A 189 -10.69 17.42 4.26
N CYS A 190 -10.33 16.93 5.45
CA CYS A 190 -9.30 15.92 5.62
C CYS A 190 -9.87 14.68 6.32
N ILE A 191 -9.82 13.54 5.65
CA ILE A 191 -10.19 12.23 6.21
C ILE A 191 -8.90 11.43 6.36
N LEU A 192 -8.50 11.19 7.62
CA LEU A 192 -7.28 10.48 7.98
C LEU A 192 -7.61 9.13 8.58
N VAL A 193 -7.28 8.06 7.87
CA VAL A 193 -7.17 6.73 8.48
C VAL A 193 -5.82 6.67 9.18
N THR A 194 -5.79 6.30 10.46
CA THR A 194 -4.53 6.10 11.16
C THR A 194 -4.65 5.08 12.27
N HIS A 195 -3.56 4.36 12.50
CA HIS A 195 -3.38 3.53 13.69
C HIS A 195 -2.70 4.29 14.83
N GLN A 196 -2.32 5.56 14.65
CA GLN A 196 -1.58 6.32 15.66
C GLN A 196 -2.51 7.17 16.53
N ILE A 197 -2.75 6.70 17.77
CA ILE A 197 -3.66 7.33 18.75
C ILE A 197 -3.31 8.79 19.04
N GLN A 198 -2.01 9.10 19.07
CA GLN A 198 -1.49 10.42 19.45
C GLN A 198 -2.06 11.57 18.59
N PHE A 199 -2.54 11.28 17.37
CA PHE A 199 -3.11 12.27 16.47
C PHE A 199 -4.64 12.44 16.62
N LEU A 200 -5.30 11.56 17.36
CA LEU A 200 -6.75 11.58 17.53
C LEU A 200 -7.24 12.77 18.37
N GLN A 201 -6.40 13.27 19.28
CA GLN A 201 -6.74 14.41 20.15
C GLN A 201 -6.98 15.71 19.37
N ASP A 202 -6.36 15.84 18.20
CA ASP A 202 -6.47 17.01 17.34
C ASP A 202 -7.56 16.87 16.26
N ALA A 203 -8.24 15.72 16.18
CA ALA A 203 -9.30 15.47 15.21
C ALA A 203 -10.57 16.23 15.59
N THR A 204 -11.26 16.83 14.62
CA THR A 204 -12.57 17.45 14.86
C THR A 204 -13.62 16.38 15.16
N LYS A 205 -13.51 15.23 14.50
CA LYS A 205 -14.39 14.06 14.67
C LYS A 205 -13.59 12.79 14.51
N ILE A 206 -13.95 11.76 15.27
CA ILE A 206 -13.38 10.43 15.19
C ILE A 206 -14.50 9.45 14.83
N ILE A 207 -14.27 8.61 13.83
CA ILE A 207 -15.15 7.53 13.41
C ILE A 207 -14.49 6.20 13.81
N VAL A 208 -15.21 5.41 14.60
CA VAL A 208 -14.77 4.06 15.00
C VAL A 208 -15.47 3.03 14.12
N LEU A 209 -14.70 2.36 13.27
CA LEU A 209 -15.15 1.26 12.43
C LEU A 209 -14.86 -0.09 13.08
N ASN A 210 -15.83 -1.00 13.03
CA ASN A 210 -15.63 -2.40 13.38
C ASN A 210 -16.42 -3.28 12.41
N ASN A 211 -15.78 -4.31 11.84
CA ASN A 211 -16.40 -5.26 10.90
C ASN A 211 -17.21 -4.59 9.77
N GLY A 212 -16.71 -3.46 9.24
CA GLY A 212 -17.36 -2.72 8.16
C GLY A 212 -18.52 -1.82 8.60
N GLU A 213 -18.82 -1.71 9.89
CA GLU A 213 -19.89 -0.85 10.43
C GLU A 213 -19.33 0.32 11.24
N MET A 214 -19.99 1.48 11.16
CA MET A 214 -19.72 2.62 12.03
C MET A 214 -20.35 2.36 13.40
N VAL A 215 -19.50 2.01 14.37
CA VAL A 215 -19.95 1.74 15.74
C VAL A 215 -20.21 3.04 16.50
N GLN A 216 -19.32 4.02 16.32
CA GLN A 216 -19.40 5.28 17.04
C GLN A 216 -18.75 6.42 16.26
N MET A 217 -19.26 7.62 16.52
CA MET A 217 -18.72 8.87 15.99
C MET A 217 -18.84 9.96 17.06
N GLY A 218 -17.79 10.75 17.24
CA GLY A 218 -17.77 11.83 18.23
C GLY A 218 -16.41 12.51 18.33
N THR A 219 -16.27 13.43 19.27
CA THR A 219 -14.97 14.02 19.63
C THR A 219 -14.14 13.05 20.48
N TYR A 220 -12.84 13.32 20.64
CA TYR A 220 -11.97 12.49 21.47
C TYR A 220 -12.48 12.37 22.92
N GLU A 221 -12.95 13.46 23.50
CA GLU A 221 -13.46 13.51 24.88
C GLU A 221 -14.79 12.74 25.03
N GLU A 222 -15.69 12.87 24.06
CA GLU A 222 -16.96 12.13 24.03
C GLU A 222 -16.72 10.62 23.92
N LEU A 223 -15.81 10.18 23.05
CA LEU A 223 -15.52 8.76 22.87
C LEU A 223 -14.84 8.15 24.10
N LEU A 224 -13.92 8.89 24.72
CA LEU A 224 -13.20 8.47 25.92
C LEU A 224 -14.14 8.30 27.12
N SER A 225 -15.13 9.18 27.25
CA SER A 225 -16.09 9.16 28.37
C SER A 225 -17.24 8.15 28.18
N SER A 226 -17.63 7.87 26.93
CA SER A 226 -18.84 7.11 26.64
C SER A 226 -18.62 5.62 26.37
N SER A 227 -17.39 5.16 26.08
CA SER A 227 -17.20 3.81 25.57
C SER A 227 -15.98 3.06 26.13
N VAL A 228 -16.27 1.95 26.82
CA VAL A 228 -15.28 0.95 27.23
C VAL A 228 -14.61 0.31 25.99
N SER A 229 -15.33 0.23 24.88
CA SER A 229 -14.81 -0.31 23.61
C SER A 229 -13.71 0.57 23.01
N PHE A 230 -13.85 1.89 23.06
CA PHE A 230 -12.80 2.80 22.57
C PHE A 230 -11.58 2.73 23.47
N ALA A 231 -11.76 2.73 24.80
CA ALA A 231 -10.64 2.60 25.74
C ALA A 231 -9.83 1.31 25.51
N ARG A 232 -10.50 0.16 25.31
CA ARG A 232 -9.82 -1.10 24.94
C ARG A 232 -9.11 -1.03 23.60
N LEU A 233 -9.73 -0.43 22.60
CA LEU A 233 -9.11 -0.24 21.29
C LEU A 233 -7.85 0.65 21.38
N LEU A 234 -7.85 1.67 22.25
CA LEU A 234 -6.66 2.47 22.52
C LEU A 234 -5.57 1.65 23.22
N GLU A 235 -5.94 0.75 24.14
CA GLU A 235 -4.99 -0.18 24.79
C GLU A 235 -4.38 -1.15 23.77
N ASP A 236 -5.19 -1.79 22.93
CA ASP A 236 -4.74 -2.75 21.91
C ASP A 236 -3.80 -2.09 20.89
N ILE A 237 -4.14 -0.88 20.43
CA ILE A 237 -3.29 -0.12 19.51
C ILE A 237 -1.96 0.29 20.18
N ASN A 238 -1.98 0.64 21.47
CA ASN A 238 -0.74 0.96 22.21
C ASN A 238 0.16 -0.27 22.40
N GLN A 239 -0.42 -1.46 22.66
CA GLN A 239 0.34 -2.70 22.81
C GLN A 239 1.03 -3.11 21.51
N HIS A 240 0.33 -3.05 20.37
CA HIS A 240 0.93 -3.35 19.07
C HIS A 240 2.11 -2.43 18.72
N LYS A 241 2.12 -1.18 19.19
CA LYS A 241 3.25 -0.27 18.98
C LYS A 241 4.52 -0.73 19.71
N GLN A 242 4.38 -1.26 20.93
CA GLN A 242 5.52 -1.72 21.74
C GLN A 242 6.19 -2.96 21.14
N GLU A 243 5.40 -3.90 20.63
CA GLU A 243 5.92 -5.13 19.99
C GLU A 243 6.70 -4.82 18.69
N HIS A 244 6.21 -3.88 17.87
CA HIS A 244 6.89 -3.47 16.63
C HIS A 244 8.18 -2.68 16.87
N GLU A 245 8.25 -1.86 17.93
CA GLU A 245 9.48 -1.16 18.32
C GLU A 245 10.56 -2.13 18.86
N GLU A 246 10.17 -3.16 19.64
CA GLU A 246 11.11 -4.17 20.15
C GLU A 246 11.70 -5.07 19.04
N GLN A 247 10.88 -5.47 18.06
CA GLN A 247 11.34 -6.25 16.91
C GLN A 247 12.26 -5.43 15.97
N SER A 248 11.97 -4.15 15.78
CA SER A 248 12.81 -3.26 14.98
C SER A 248 14.17 -3.02 15.64
N ASN A 249 14.20 -2.84 16.96
CA ASN A 249 15.43 -2.66 17.73
C ASN A 249 16.33 -3.91 17.76
N THR A 250 15.75 -5.12 17.73
CA THR A 250 16.52 -6.37 17.65
C THR A 250 17.12 -6.62 16.26
N LEU A 251 16.49 -6.15 15.18
CA LEU A 251 17.02 -6.20 13.81
C LEU A 251 18.15 -5.19 13.56
N ILE A 252 18.04 -3.97 14.13
CA ILE A 252 19.08 -2.93 14.05
C ILE A 252 20.36 -3.39 14.77
N ARG A 253 20.23 -4.09 15.91
CA ARG A 253 21.37 -4.61 16.68
C ARG A 253 22.14 -5.73 15.98
N ARG A 254 21.53 -6.40 14.99
CA ARG A 254 22.21 -7.43 14.17
C ARG A 254 23.03 -6.83 13.02
N HIS A 255 22.63 -5.68 12.49
CA HIS A 255 23.38 -5.01 11.42
C HIS A 255 24.61 -4.25 11.94
N SER A 256 24.57 -3.71 13.16
CA SER A 256 25.71 -2.97 13.73
C SER A 256 26.90 -3.85 14.16
N LYS A 257 26.83 -5.17 13.99
CA LYS A 257 27.89 -6.11 14.40
C LYS A 257 28.75 -6.61 13.23
N ILE A 258 28.43 -6.22 11.99
CA ILE A 258 29.12 -6.68 10.78
C ILE A 258 30.17 -5.66 10.30
N ASP A 259 30.05 -4.38 10.65
CA ASP A 259 30.94 -3.31 10.16
C ASP A 259 32.16 -2.97 11.04
N SER A 260 32.42 -3.71 12.13
CA SER A 260 33.49 -3.38 13.08
C SER A 260 34.64 -4.40 13.16
N ILE A 261 34.87 -5.22 12.14
CA ILE A 261 36.04 -6.10 12.08
C ILE A 261 36.89 -5.71 10.87
N SER A 262 37.65 -4.63 11.02
CA SER A 262 38.95 -4.48 10.37
C SER A 262 39.76 -3.43 11.14
N LEU A 263 41.06 -3.68 11.27
CA LEU A 263 42.10 -2.90 11.96
C LEU A 263 42.33 -3.25 13.44
N ILE A 264 43.36 -4.07 13.70
CA ILE A 264 44.52 -3.79 14.58
C ILE A 264 45.53 -4.94 14.39
N GLU A 265 46.78 -4.58 14.06
CA GLU A 265 47.99 -5.42 14.12
C GLU A 265 48.75 -5.16 15.44
N ASP A 266 49.38 -6.24 15.92
CA ASP A 266 50.57 -6.42 16.78
C ASP A 266 50.66 -5.87 18.23
N ASP A 267 50.86 -6.78 19.20
CA ASP A 267 52.08 -6.87 20.04
C ASP A 267 52.04 -8.07 21.03
N GLU A 268 53.23 -8.55 21.40
CA GLU A 268 53.60 -9.82 22.06
C GLU A 268 53.40 -9.93 23.61
N GLU A 269 53.53 -11.19 24.07
CA GLU A 269 54.02 -11.69 25.38
C GLU A 269 53.09 -11.96 26.61
N ASP A 270 52.76 -13.26 26.78
CA ASP A 270 53.26 -14.18 27.85
C ASP A 270 52.33 -14.76 28.99
N ILE A 271 52.48 -16.09 29.20
CA ILE A 271 52.28 -16.95 30.41
C ILE A 271 50.92 -17.68 30.76
N LYS A 272 50.98 -19.02 30.54
CA LYS A 272 50.50 -20.24 31.31
C LYS A 272 49.13 -20.94 31.07
N PRO A 273 49.09 -22.30 31.19
CA PRO A 273 48.10 -23.18 30.54
C PRO A 273 47.04 -23.78 31.49
N LEU A 274 45.87 -24.17 30.99
CA LEU A 274 44.96 -25.19 31.56
C LEU A 274 43.91 -25.65 30.51
N PRO A 275 43.15 -26.76 30.71
CA PRO A 275 43.25 -27.95 29.88
C PRO A 275 42.10 -28.16 28.90
N THR A 276 42.45 -28.80 27.78
CA THR A 276 41.75 -29.87 27.05
C THR A 276 40.22 -29.89 27.12
N ASN A 277 39.57 -29.39 26.06
CA ASN A 277 38.48 -30.03 25.30
C ASN A 277 37.99 -29.02 24.24
N ILE A 278 38.74 -28.89 23.14
CA ILE A 278 38.31 -28.09 21.99
C ILE A 278 38.47 -28.97 20.76
N GLU A 279 37.33 -29.27 20.15
CA GLU A 279 37.21 -29.88 18.83
C GLU A 279 37.91 -28.96 17.82
N ILE A 280 39.01 -29.43 17.23
CA ILE A 280 39.76 -28.63 16.25
C ILE A 280 38.97 -28.63 14.94
N LYS A 281 38.12 -27.62 14.74
CA LYS A 281 37.59 -27.30 13.41
C LYS A 281 38.72 -26.68 12.60
N GLN A 282 39.37 -27.48 11.74
CA GLN A 282 40.33 -26.96 10.77
C GLN A 282 39.57 -26.15 9.72
N GLU A 283 39.84 -24.83 9.67
CA GLU A 283 39.45 -23.99 8.54
C GLU A 283 40.51 -24.13 7.44
N GLY A 284 40.07 -24.64 6.30
CA GLY A 284 40.90 -24.86 5.13
C GLY A 284 40.06 -25.39 3.97
N ILE A 285 40.52 -25.18 2.74
CA ILE A 285 39.83 -25.62 1.51
C ILE A 285 39.65 -27.14 1.57
N VAL A 286 38.41 -27.56 1.75
CA VAL A 286 38.07 -28.98 1.90
C VAL A 286 38.39 -29.70 0.60
N LYS A 287 39.14 -30.82 0.69
CA LYS A 287 39.49 -31.64 -0.47
C LYS A 287 38.22 -32.10 -1.20
N TRP A 288 38.22 -32.05 -2.53
CA TRP A 288 37.08 -32.43 -3.39
C TRP A 288 36.50 -33.82 -3.07
N ASP A 289 37.34 -34.76 -2.62
CA ASP A 289 36.94 -36.11 -2.20
C ASP A 289 35.93 -36.14 -1.05
N VAL A 290 35.95 -35.14 -0.17
CA VAL A 290 35.01 -35.05 0.94
C VAL A 290 33.61 -34.69 0.40
N TYR A 291 33.52 -33.79 -0.58
CA TYR A 291 32.26 -33.47 -1.25
C TYR A 291 31.67 -34.68 -1.99
N VAL A 292 32.52 -35.48 -2.66
CA VAL A 292 32.10 -36.72 -3.32
C VAL A 292 31.59 -37.74 -2.29
N SER A 293 32.27 -37.86 -1.15
CA SER A 293 31.84 -38.76 -0.06
C SER A 293 30.50 -38.34 0.55
N TYR A 294 30.26 -37.04 0.73
CA TYR A 294 28.97 -36.51 1.19
C TYR A 294 27.84 -36.73 0.16
N LEU A 295 28.12 -36.51 -1.13
CA LEU A 295 27.14 -36.76 -2.21
C LEU A 295 26.79 -38.25 -2.32
N GLN A 296 27.78 -39.13 -2.15
CA GLN A 296 27.58 -40.58 -2.18
C GLN A 296 26.80 -41.08 -0.96
N ALA A 297 27.01 -40.50 0.22
CA ALA A 297 26.31 -40.85 1.45
C ALA A 297 24.87 -40.31 1.53
N GLY A 298 24.62 -39.10 1.01
CA GLY A 298 23.30 -38.46 1.13
C GLY A 298 22.31 -38.86 0.02
N ILE A 299 22.75 -38.85 -1.23
CA ILE A 299 21.87 -38.89 -2.40
C ILE A 299 21.89 -40.28 -3.10
N GLY A 300 22.68 -41.23 -2.59
CA GLY A 300 22.85 -42.56 -3.21
C GLY A 300 23.85 -42.58 -4.37
N GLY A 301 24.74 -41.58 -4.43
CA GLY A 301 25.77 -41.47 -5.48
C GLY A 301 25.26 -40.87 -6.79
N VAL A 302 25.87 -41.29 -7.90
CA VAL A 302 25.62 -40.73 -9.25
C VAL A 302 24.17 -40.90 -9.70
N SER A 303 23.49 -41.96 -9.25
CA SER A 303 22.10 -42.25 -9.61
C SER A 303 21.10 -41.24 -9.05
N GLY A 304 21.26 -40.81 -7.79
CA GLY A 304 20.37 -39.80 -7.20
C GLY A 304 20.68 -38.39 -7.68
N PHE A 305 21.95 -38.09 -8.01
CA PHE A 305 22.29 -36.83 -8.68
C PHE A 305 21.63 -36.74 -10.06
N LEU A 306 21.65 -37.84 -10.83
CA LEU A 306 20.91 -37.94 -12.10
C LEU A 306 19.40 -37.76 -11.91
N LEU A 307 18.81 -38.34 -10.86
CA LEU A 307 17.39 -38.17 -10.54
C LEU A 307 17.04 -36.71 -10.20
N LEU A 308 17.86 -36.03 -9.39
CA LEU A 308 17.65 -34.61 -9.09
C LEU A 308 17.78 -33.74 -10.34
N LEU A 309 18.76 -34.04 -11.19
CA LEU A 309 18.96 -33.32 -12.44
C LEU A 309 17.78 -33.51 -13.41
N THR A 310 17.23 -34.73 -13.52
CA THR A 310 16.04 -34.96 -14.35
C THR A 310 14.81 -34.24 -13.80
N VAL A 311 14.59 -34.26 -12.48
CA VAL A 311 13.50 -33.50 -11.84
C VAL A 311 13.65 -32.00 -12.09
N PHE A 312 14.87 -31.46 -11.96
CA PHE A 312 15.15 -30.05 -12.25
C PHE A 312 14.89 -29.69 -13.72
N CYS A 313 15.33 -30.54 -14.66
CA CYS A 313 15.06 -30.33 -16.08
C CYS A 313 13.56 -30.38 -16.40
N VAL A 314 12.80 -31.30 -15.79
CA VAL A 314 11.35 -31.39 -15.95
C VAL A 314 10.67 -30.13 -15.40
N GLN A 315 11.08 -29.66 -14.24
CA GLN A 315 10.57 -28.41 -13.65
C GLN A 315 10.80 -27.22 -14.59
N GLN A 316 12.00 -27.09 -15.17
CA GLN A 316 12.31 -25.99 -16.09
C GLN A 316 11.57 -26.11 -17.42
N ALA A 317 11.35 -27.33 -17.92
CA ALA A 317 10.52 -27.54 -19.11
C ALA A 317 9.07 -27.12 -18.86
N MET A 318 8.51 -27.45 -17.69
CA MET A 318 7.14 -27.03 -17.32
C MET A 318 7.03 -25.51 -17.18
N SER A 319 8.03 -24.83 -16.58
CA SER A 319 8.01 -23.38 -16.43
C SER A 319 8.09 -22.66 -17.78
N LEU A 320 8.96 -23.13 -18.68
CA LEU A 320 9.05 -22.63 -20.06
C LEU A 320 7.75 -22.85 -20.84
N TYR A 321 7.13 -24.02 -20.70
CA TYR A 321 5.85 -24.31 -21.33
C TYR A 321 4.73 -23.39 -20.83
N SER A 322 4.64 -23.19 -19.51
CA SER A 322 3.67 -22.26 -18.91
C SER A 322 3.83 -20.85 -19.47
N ASN A 323 5.07 -20.35 -19.53
CA ASN A 323 5.36 -19.02 -20.07
C ASN A 323 5.07 -18.91 -21.57
N TRP A 324 5.41 -19.94 -22.35
CA TRP A 324 5.10 -19.99 -23.78
C TRP A 324 3.58 -20.02 -24.03
N TRP A 325 2.83 -20.83 -23.27
CA TRP A 325 1.37 -20.90 -23.36
C TRP A 325 0.73 -19.54 -23.02
N LEU A 326 1.19 -18.88 -21.96
CA LEU A 326 0.76 -17.53 -21.59
C LEU A 326 1.05 -16.50 -22.70
N ALA A 327 2.21 -16.60 -23.36
CA ALA A 327 2.58 -15.73 -24.46
C ALA A 327 1.67 -15.94 -25.69
N GLU A 328 1.38 -17.19 -26.05
CA GLU A 328 0.49 -17.52 -27.17
C GLU A 328 -0.95 -17.05 -26.90
N TRP A 329 -1.45 -17.27 -25.68
CA TRP A 329 -2.78 -16.80 -25.27
C TRP A 329 -2.89 -15.27 -25.32
N SER A 330 -1.84 -14.57 -24.87
CA SER A 330 -1.76 -13.11 -24.93
C SER A 330 -1.74 -12.60 -26.38
N ASN A 331 -1.03 -13.28 -27.28
CA ASN A 331 -0.98 -12.93 -28.70
C ASN A 331 -2.31 -13.17 -29.42
N ASP A 332 -3.01 -14.28 -29.13
CA ASP A 332 -4.32 -14.55 -29.73
C ASP A 332 -5.37 -13.52 -29.28
N GLU A 333 -5.36 -13.14 -27.99
CA GLU A 333 -6.24 -12.08 -27.49
C GLU A 333 -5.91 -10.73 -28.15
N SER A 334 -4.63 -10.43 -28.36
CA SER A 334 -4.18 -9.23 -29.10
C SER A 334 -4.69 -9.21 -30.54
N HIS A 335 -4.65 -10.37 -31.22
CA HIS A 335 -5.13 -10.52 -32.59
C HIS A 335 -6.66 -10.38 -32.66
N ARG A 336 -7.38 -10.94 -31.69
CA ARG A 336 -8.84 -10.79 -31.56
C ARG A 336 -9.24 -9.34 -31.34
N HIS A 337 -8.50 -8.61 -30.51
CA HIS A 337 -8.73 -7.18 -30.27
C HIS A 337 -8.50 -6.34 -31.53
N ARG A 338 -7.49 -6.67 -32.34
CA ARG A 338 -7.24 -6.00 -33.64
C ARG A 338 -8.34 -6.30 -34.67
N LEU A 339 -8.82 -7.54 -34.74
CA LEU A 339 -9.95 -7.90 -35.59
C LEU A 339 -11.25 -7.19 -35.15
N TYR A 340 -11.50 -7.08 -33.84
CA TYR A 340 -12.65 -6.33 -33.31
C TYR A 340 -12.60 -4.83 -33.67
N ASN A 341 -11.42 -4.20 -33.54
CA ASN A 341 -11.23 -2.79 -33.90
C ASN A 341 -11.29 -2.54 -35.42
N ASN A 342 -10.88 -3.49 -36.25
CA ASN A 342 -11.04 -3.39 -37.71
C ASN A 342 -12.49 -3.62 -38.15
N CYS A 343 -13.22 -4.55 -37.52
CA CYS A 343 -14.64 -4.81 -37.80
C CYS A 343 -15.58 -3.68 -37.34
N THR A 344 -15.14 -2.79 -36.45
CA THR A 344 -15.92 -1.62 -36.00
C THR A 344 -15.67 -0.38 -36.87
N ASN A 345 -14.65 -0.39 -37.73
CA ASN A 345 -14.25 0.74 -38.57
C ASN A 345 -14.70 0.61 -40.04
N ILE A 346 -15.17 -0.55 -40.48
CA ILE A 346 -15.61 -0.79 -41.86
C ILE A 346 -17.10 -1.13 -41.86
N ASN A 347 -17.93 -0.09 -42.05
CA ASN A 347 -19.31 -0.10 -42.50
C ASN A 347 -20.23 -1.27 -42.06
N ASP A 348 -21.11 -0.90 -41.12
CA ASP A 348 -22.56 -1.13 -41.20
C ASP A 348 -23.19 -2.41 -40.60
N THR A 349 -24.44 -2.23 -40.16
CA THR A 349 -25.50 -3.16 -39.68
C THR A 349 -25.59 -3.56 -38.20
N LYS A 350 -24.52 -3.50 -37.37
CA LYS A 350 -24.65 -3.81 -35.93
C LYS A 350 -25.43 -2.77 -35.11
N ILE A 351 -25.42 -1.50 -35.53
CA ILE A 351 -26.13 -0.41 -34.84
C ILE A 351 -27.65 -0.63 -34.88
N ASN A 352 -28.17 -1.26 -35.94
CA ASN A 352 -29.61 -1.57 -36.03
C ASN A 352 -30.01 -2.81 -35.23
N ARG A 353 -29.10 -3.76 -34.95
CA ARG A 353 -29.38 -4.86 -34.00
C ARG A 353 -29.48 -4.36 -32.55
N ILE A 354 -28.67 -3.35 -32.20
CA ILE A 354 -28.68 -2.75 -30.86
C ILE A 354 -30.01 -2.02 -30.57
N ARG A 355 -30.73 -1.54 -31.60
CA ARG A 355 -32.05 -0.92 -31.42
C ARG A 355 -33.22 -1.88 -31.16
N PHE A 356 -33.04 -3.19 -31.41
CA PHE A 356 -34.11 -4.19 -31.30
C PHE A 356 -33.82 -5.30 -30.28
N MET A 357 -32.74 -5.20 -29.51
CA MET A 357 -32.50 -6.11 -28.38
C MET A 357 -33.26 -5.60 -27.16
N SER A 358 -34.10 -6.45 -26.58
CA SER A 358 -34.81 -6.13 -25.34
C SER A 358 -33.84 -5.89 -24.19
N ASP A 359 -34.22 -5.01 -23.25
CA ASP A 359 -33.38 -4.42 -22.20
C ASP A 359 -32.63 -5.42 -21.28
N ASN A 360 -32.96 -6.71 -21.32
CA ASN A 360 -32.31 -7.75 -20.53
C ASN A 360 -31.00 -8.29 -21.16
N GLU A 361 -30.85 -8.31 -22.48
CA GLU A 361 -29.63 -8.86 -23.12
C GLU A 361 -28.47 -7.85 -23.18
N TRP A 362 -28.77 -6.55 -23.12
CA TRP A 362 -27.76 -5.48 -23.14
C TRP A 362 -26.97 -5.35 -21.83
N ASN A 363 -27.59 -5.73 -20.70
CA ASN A 363 -27.00 -5.55 -19.37
C ASN A 363 -26.03 -6.66 -18.95
N GLU A 364 -26.12 -7.85 -19.56
CA GLU A 364 -25.25 -8.98 -19.17
C GLU A 364 -23.82 -8.87 -19.73
N HIS A 365 -23.65 -8.22 -20.89
CA HIS A 365 -22.37 -8.22 -21.62
C HIS A 365 -21.43 -7.04 -21.31
N ARG A 366 -21.88 -5.98 -20.64
CA ARG A 366 -21.02 -4.82 -20.28
C ARG A 366 -20.27 -4.98 -18.95
N ASN A 367 -20.73 -5.84 -18.05
CA ASN A 367 -20.24 -5.95 -16.67
C ASN A 367 -19.08 -6.93 -16.45
N ARG A 368 -18.45 -7.42 -17.51
CA ARG A 368 -17.22 -8.22 -17.39
C ARG A 368 -16.09 -7.57 -18.19
N ARG A 369 -15.78 -6.32 -17.85
CA ARG A 369 -14.56 -5.63 -18.32
C ARG A 369 -13.34 -6.20 -17.58
N PHE A 370 -12.34 -6.54 -18.37
CA PHE A 370 -11.02 -6.99 -17.93
C PHE A 370 -10.20 -5.80 -17.38
N TYR A 371 -9.55 -6.01 -16.23
CA TYR A 371 -8.39 -5.24 -15.79
C TYR A 371 -7.15 -6.08 -16.09
N ILE A 372 -6.20 -5.54 -16.88
CA ILE A 372 -4.85 -6.08 -16.97
C ILE A 372 -3.94 -5.07 -16.24
N PHE A 373 -3.54 -5.46 -15.04
CA PHE A 373 -2.30 -5.00 -14.42
C PHE A 373 -1.15 -5.39 -15.35
N CYS A 374 -0.30 -4.43 -15.73
CA CYS A 374 0.99 -4.73 -16.35
C CYS A 374 2.05 -3.80 -15.78
N GLY A 375 3.07 -4.42 -15.18
CA GLY A 375 4.44 -3.93 -15.04
C GLY A 375 4.65 -2.90 -13.95
#